data_AF-A0A454VY91-F1
#
_entry.id   AF-A0A454VY91-F1
#
_cell.length_a   1.000
_cell.length_b   1.000
_cell.length_c   1.000
_cell.angle_alpha   90.00
_cell.angle_beta   90.00
_cell.angle_gamma   90.00
#
_symmetry.space_group_name_H-M   'P 1'
#
loop_
_entity.id
_entity.type
_entity.pdbx_description
1 polymer ?
#
loop_
_entity_poly.entity_id
_entity_poly.type
_entity_poly.pdbx_seq_one_letter_code
_entity_poly.pdbx_strand_id
1 'polypeptide(L)'
;EACHELAHEHAGGRWLALGGGGYAVVDVVPRSWTHLVGIAAHAPVDPESVIPSSWRDEVYARTRQLGPGRMTDGRWPVDFREWAGGYDPADRLDQAVLATRRAAFPLRGLLA
;
A
#
# COMPACT_ATOMS: atom_id res chain seq x y z
N GLU A 1 -1.44 -8.72 -1.46
CA GLU A 1 -1.78 -9.43 -2.70
C GLU A 1 -3.19 -9.13 -3.23
N ALA A 2 -4.06 -8.46 -2.45
CA ALA A 2 -5.45 -8.12 -2.82
C ALA A 2 -5.71 -7.72 -4.30
N CYS A 3 -4.90 -6.84 -4.91
CA CYS A 3 -5.12 -6.48 -6.32
C CYS A 3 -4.96 -7.65 -7.29
N HIS A 4 -4.03 -8.58 -7.01
CA HIS A 4 -3.82 -9.79 -7.81
C HIS A 4 -4.99 -10.76 -7.61
N GLU A 5 -5.49 -10.93 -6.39
CA GLU A 5 -6.67 -11.74 -6.07
C GLU A 5 -7.93 -11.20 -6.78
N LEU A 6 -8.20 -9.90 -6.66
CA LEU A 6 -9.34 -9.25 -7.33
C LEU A 6 -9.25 -9.35 -8.85
N ALA A 7 -8.05 -9.28 -9.42
CA ALA A 7 -7.86 -9.46 -10.86
C ALA A 7 -8.18 -10.90 -11.29
N HIS A 8 -7.82 -11.90 -10.50
CA HIS A 8 -8.18 -13.29 -10.76
C HIS A 8 -9.69 -13.51 -10.68
N GLU A 9 -10.32 -12.99 -9.62
CA GLU A 9 -11.74 -13.17 -9.36
C GLU A 9 -12.63 -12.48 -10.41
N HIS A 10 -12.31 -11.23 -10.77
CA HIS A 10 -13.23 -10.39 -11.55
C HIS A 10 -12.75 -10.06 -12.96
N ALA A 11 -11.47 -10.28 -13.27
CA ALA A 11 -10.88 -9.92 -14.55
C ALA A 11 -10.16 -11.09 -15.25
N GLY A 12 -10.33 -12.32 -14.77
CA GLY A 12 -9.70 -13.52 -15.34
C GLY A 12 -8.17 -13.42 -15.34
N GLY A 13 -7.61 -12.89 -14.25
CA GLY A 13 -6.17 -12.70 -14.05
C GLY A 13 -5.56 -11.55 -14.83
N ARG A 14 -6.36 -10.80 -15.60
CA ARG A 14 -5.86 -9.64 -16.37
C ARG A 14 -5.88 -8.40 -15.49
N TRP A 15 -4.73 -7.74 -15.41
CA TRP A 15 -4.61 -6.44 -14.76
C TRP A 15 -3.62 -5.55 -15.50
N LEU A 16 -3.83 -4.24 -15.38
CA LEU A 16 -2.95 -3.21 -15.94
C LEU A 16 -2.60 -2.26 -14.80
N ALA A 17 -1.33 -2.25 -14.40
CA ALA A 17 -0.81 -1.29 -13.42
C ALA A 17 -0.24 -0.08 -14.16
N LEU A 18 -0.77 1.11 -13.86
CA LEU A 18 -0.31 2.37 -14.41
C LEU A 18 0.30 3.24 -13.32
N GLY A 19 1.30 4.03 -13.72
CA GLY A 19 1.80 5.13 -12.90
C GLY A 19 0.73 6.17 -12.57
N GLY A 20 1.03 6.99 -11.57
CA GLY A 20 0.21 8.12 -11.15
C GLY A 20 1.05 9.08 -10.32
N GLY A 21 0.42 9.83 -9.42
CA GLY A 21 1.12 10.65 -8.43
C GLY A 21 1.97 9.81 -7.47
N GLY A 22 3.11 10.34 -7.07
CA GLY A 22 4.04 9.68 -6.14
C GLY A 22 5.26 10.57 -5.93
N TYR A 23 5.29 11.27 -4.80
CA TYR A 23 6.25 12.38 -4.60
C TYR A 23 7.43 12.00 -3.69
N ALA A 24 7.29 10.91 -2.92
CA ALA A 24 8.38 10.32 -2.17
C ALA A 24 9.21 9.41 -3.10
N VAL A 25 9.91 10.04 -4.04
CA VAL A 25 10.62 9.39 -5.16
C VAL A 25 11.81 8.50 -4.73
N VAL A 26 12.33 8.72 -3.53
CA VAL A 26 13.39 7.89 -2.94
C VAL A 26 12.84 6.84 -1.98
N ASP A 27 11.93 7.26 -1.10
CA ASP A 27 11.55 6.44 0.04
C ASP A 27 10.43 5.45 -0.28
N VAL A 28 9.30 5.94 -0.82
CA VAL A 28 8.08 5.12 -0.94
C VAL A 28 7.91 4.56 -2.34
N VAL A 29 8.02 5.41 -3.37
CA VAL A 29 7.65 5.04 -4.75
C VAL A 29 8.42 3.81 -5.24
N PRO A 30 9.76 3.72 -5.08
CA PRO A 30 10.50 2.55 -5.56
C PRO A 30 10.12 1.26 -4.83
N ARG A 31 9.93 1.30 -3.50
CA ARG A 31 9.56 0.12 -2.69
C ARG A 31 8.18 -0.40 -3.08
N SER A 32 7.19 0.49 -3.16
CA SER A 32 5.82 0.11 -3.54
C SER A 32 5.75 -0.50 -4.94
N TRP A 33 6.45 0.07 -5.91
CA TRP A 33 6.49 -0.48 -7.27
C TRP A 33 7.24 -1.81 -7.36
N THR A 34 8.31 -1.97 -6.59
CA THR A 34 9.07 -3.23 -6.55
C THR A 34 8.20 -4.37 -6.01
N HIS A 35 7.43 -4.11 -4.94
CA HIS A 35 6.45 -5.08 -4.42
C HIS A 35 5.36 -5.41 -5.45
N LEU A 36 4.79 -4.38 -6.09
CA LEU A 36 3.73 -4.58 -7.10
C LEU A 36 4.21 -5.43 -8.28
N VAL A 37 5.42 -5.14 -8.79
CA VAL A 37 6.03 -5.90 -9.88
C VAL A 37 6.36 -7.32 -9.45
N GLY A 38 6.87 -7.52 -8.22
CA GLY A 38 7.10 -8.84 -7.65
C GLY A 38 5.82 -9.69 -7.61
N ILE A 39 4.72 -9.12 -7.14
CA ILE A 39 3.39 -9.78 -7.15
C ILE A 39 2.96 -10.12 -8.59
N ALA A 40 3.12 -9.18 -9.54
CA ALA A 40 2.80 -9.41 -10.95
C ALA A 40 3.59 -10.57 -11.57
N ALA A 41 4.87 -10.63 -11.22
CA ALA A 41 5.81 -11.63 -11.70
C ALA A 41 5.68 -12.96 -10.97
N HIS A 42 4.75 -13.09 -10.01
CA HIS A 42 4.65 -14.26 -9.13
C HIS A 42 5.97 -14.55 -8.37
N ALA A 43 6.70 -13.48 -8.04
CA ALA A 43 7.94 -13.49 -7.27
C ALA A 43 7.85 -12.38 -6.20
N PRO A 44 6.98 -12.53 -5.18
CA PRO A 44 6.78 -11.52 -4.17
C PRO A 44 8.09 -11.24 -3.41
N VAL A 45 8.33 -9.97 -3.09
CA VAL A 45 9.50 -9.56 -2.30
C VAL A 45 9.14 -9.66 -0.82
N ASP A 46 9.98 -10.34 -0.05
CA ASP A 46 9.83 -10.41 1.40
C ASP A 46 9.84 -8.98 1.99
N PRO A 47 8.76 -8.56 2.69
CA PRO A 47 8.63 -7.24 3.31
C PRO A 47 9.79 -6.83 4.23
N GLU A 48 10.48 -7.78 4.84
CA GLU A 48 11.60 -7.52 5.75
C GLU A 48 12.97 -7.45 5.05
N SER A 49 13.01 -7.74 3.74
CA SER A 49 14.22 -7.76 2.92
C SER A 49 15.01 -6.47 3.04
N VAL A 50 16.33 -6.62 3.21
CA VAL A 50 17.27 -5.51 3.19
C VAL A 50 17.47 -5.04 1.75
N ILE A 51 17.41 -3.72 1.55
CA ILE A 51 17.63 -3.13 0.23
C ILE A 51 19.13 -3.18 -0.10
N PRO A 52 19.52 -3.70 -1.29
CA PRO A 52 20.91 -3.80 -1.70
C PRO A 52 21.66 -2.47 -1.57
N SER A 53 22.90 -2.52 -1.07
CA SER A 53 23.72 -1.31 -0.91
C SER A 53 23.96 -0.62 -2.26
N SER A 54 24.19 -1.38 -3.33
CA SER A 54 24.39 -0.83 -4.68
C SER A 54 23.24 0.08 -5.13
N TRP A 55 22.01 -0.30 -4.81
CA TRP A 55 20.85 0.54 -5.10
C TRP A 55 20.82 1.80 -4.23
N ARG A 56 21.11 1.67 -2.92
CA ARG A 56 21.14 2.80 -1.98
C ARG A 56 22.25 3.80 -2.33
N ASP A 57 23.40 3.30 -2.78
CA ASP A 57 24.54 4.09 -3.23
C ASP A 57 24.19 4.87 -4.50
N GLU A 58 23.50 4.23 -5.45
CA GLU A 58 23.03 4.87 -6.69
C GLU A 58 21.99 5.96 -6.41
N VAL A 59 21.04 5.70 -5.51
CA VAL A 59 20.08 6.69 -5.04
C VAL A 59 20.79 7.89 -4.44
N TYR A 60 21.75 7.66 -3.54
CA TYR A 60 22.50 8.73 -2.92
C TYR A 60 23.32 9.54 -3.95
N ALA A 61 23.93 8.87 -4.93
CA ALA A 61 24.67 9.54 -6.00
C ALA A 61 23.77 10.48 -6.83
N ARG A 62 22.52 10.08 -7.09
CA ARG A 62 21.56 10.86 -7.90
C ARG A 62 20.83 11.96 -7.15
N THR A 63 20.49 11.72 -5.88
CA THR A 63 19.55 12.58 -5.13
C THR A 63 20.17 13.23 -3.90
N ARG A 64 21.34 12.76 -3.45
CA ARG A 64 21.96 13.08 -2.15
C ARG A 64 21.08 12.75 -0.94
N GLN A 65 20.03 11.96 -1.13
CA GLN A 65 19.18 11.44 -0.07
C GLN A 65 19.57 9.99 0.25
N LEU A 66 19.49 9.62 1.52
CA LEU A 66 19.65 8.23 1.92
C LEU A 66 18.38 7.46 1.55
N GLY A 67 18.55 6.36 0.82
CA GLY A 67 17.45 5.44 0.53
C GLY A 67 17.05 4.60 1.75
N PRO A 68 15.83 4.04 1.77
CA PRO A 68 15.37 3.15 2.82
C PRO A 68 16.27 1.92 2.95
N GLY A 69 16.42 1.40 4.18
CA GLY A 69 17.25 0.23 4.46
C GLY A 69 16.56 -1.11 4.19
N ARG A 70 15.22 -1.12 4.19
CA ARG A 70 14.39 -2.33 4.04
C ARG A 70 13.18 -2.07 3.15
N MET A 71 12.59 -3.15 2.65
CA MET A 71 11.42 -3.14 1.77
C MET A 71 10.13 -2.68 2.45
N THR A 72 10.11 -2.57 3.78
CA THR A 72 9.07 -1.93 4.59
C THR A 72 9.68 -1.19 5.78
N ASP A 73 8.86 -0.50 6.57
CA ASP A 73 9.31 0.29 7.73
C ASP A 73 9.46 -0.53 9.01
N GLY A 74 9.57 -1.86 8.91
CA GLY A 74 9.83 -2.75 10.04
C GLY A 74 8.61 -3.05 10.92
N ARG A 75 7.41 -2.68 10.50
CA ARG A 75 6.14 -3.17 11.08
C ARG A 75 5.56 -4.23 10.15
N TRP A 76 5.96 -5.48 10.37
CA TRP A 76 5.42 -6.64 9.65
C TRP A 76 5.18 -7.80 10.63
N PRO A 77 4.07 -8.56 10.49
CA PRO A 77 2.97 -8.37 9.55
C PRO A 77 2.17 -7.09 9.83
N VAL A 78 1.64 -6.49 8.76
CA VAL A 78 0.62 -5.45 8.90
C VAL A 78 -0.74 -6.14 8.84
N ASP A 79 -1.49 -6.04 9.94
CA ASP A 79 -2.86 -6.54 9.96
C ASP A 79 -3.79 -5.51 9.32
N PHE A 80 -4.59 -5.98 8.37
CA PHE A 80 -5.70 -5.23 7.79
C PHE A 80 -7.01 -5.83 8.30
N ARG A 81 -7.87 -4.96 8.86
CA ARG A 81 -9.22 -5.34 9.27
C ARG A 81 -10.23 -4.71 8.32
N GLU A 82 -11.04 -5.56 7.70
CA GLU A 82 -12.16 -5.09 6.90
C GLU A 82 -13.20 -4.37 7.75
N TRP A 83 -13.75 -3.28 7.21
CA TRP A 83 -14.84 -2.56 7.84
C TRP A 83 -16.10 -3.41 8.04
N ALA A 84 -16.34 -4.38 7.14
CA ALA A 84 -17.45 -5.33 7.23
C ALA A 84 -17.33 -6.25 8.47
N GLY A 85 -16.12 -6.45 9.00
CA GLY A 85 -15.86 -7.14 10.26
C GLY A 85 -16.26 -6.34 11.51
N GLY A 86 -16.86 -5.17 11.34
CA GLY A 86 -17.28 -4.25 12.40
C GLY A 86 -16.22 -3.20 12.71
N TYR A 87 -16.50 -2.35 13.70
CA TYR A 87 -15.60 -1.30 14.17
C TYR A 87 -15.44 -1.35 15.70
N ASP A 88 -14.40 -0.73 16.24
CA ASP A 88 -14.18 -0.54 17.67
C ASP A 88 -14.74 0.84 18.12
N PRO A 89 -15.81 0.88 18.94
CA PRO A 89 -16.36 2.13 19.44
C PRO A 89 -15.39 2.92 20.34
N ALA A 90 -14.34 2.31 20.89
CA ALA A 90 -13.34 3.01 21.68
C ALA A 90 -12.21 3.60 20.82
N ASP A 91 -12.06 3.15 19.56
CA ASP A 91 -11.02 3.64 18.65
C ASP A 91 -11.42 5.00 18.08
N ARG A 92 -10.52 5.98 18.22
CA ARG A 92 -10.73 7.34 17.71
C ARG A 92 -10.76 7.42 16.19
N LEU A 93 -10.03 6.54 15.49
CA LEU A 93 -10.06 6.43 14.03
C LEU A 93 -11.42 5.93 13.56
N ASP A 94 -11.93 4.86 14.17
CA ASP A 94 -13.24 4.29 13.81
C ASP A 94 -14.38 5.27 14.10
N GLN A 95 -14.31 6.00 15.23
CA GLN A 95 -15.24 7.08 15.53
C GLN A 95 -15.20 8.20 14.48
N ALA A 96 -14.01 8.58 14.02
CA ALA A 96 -13.85 9.59 12.97
C ALA A 96 -14.42 9.09 11.63
N VAL A 97 -14.12 7.86 11.23
CA VAL A 97 -14.67 7.23 10.01
C VAL A 97 -16.21 7.22 10.06
N LEU A 98 -16.81 6.80 11.18
CA LEU A 98 -18.26 6.80 11.36
C LEU A 98 -18.87 8.20 11.29
N ALA A 99 -18.26 9.18 11.94
CA ALA A 99 -18.72 10.56 11.89
C ALA A 99 -18.71 11.10 10.45
N THR A 100 -17.65 10.81 9.68
CA THR A 100 -17.56 11.19 8.26
C THR A 100 -18.63 10.49 7.42
N ARG A 101 -18.85 9.19 7.62
CA ARG A 101 -19.90 8.43 6.90
C ARG A 101 -21.28 9.03 7.16
N ARG A 102 -21.64 9.26 8.43
CA ARG A 102 -22.92 9.88 8.82
C ARG A 102 -23.12 11.25 8.20
N ALA A 103 -22.06 12.05 8.07
CA ALA A 103 -22.13 13.37 7.49
C ALA A 103 -22.21 13.35 5.95
N ALA A 104 -21.47 12.47 5.28
CA ALA A 104 -21.28 12.51 3.83
C ALA A 104 -22.21 11.57 3.04
N PHE A 105 -22.53 10.39 3.57
CA PHE A 105 -23.23 9.34 2.83
C PHE A 105 -24.67 9.70 2.47
N PRO A 106 -25.48 10.30 3.37
CA PRO A 106 -26.84 10.73 3.02
C PRO A 106 -26.90 11.71 1.85
N LEU A 107 -25.88 12.56 1.71
CA LEU A 107 -25.75 13.52 0.60
C LEU A 107 -25.49 12.84 -0.76
N ARG A 108 -25.16 11.55 -0.75
CA ARG A 108 -24.90 10.72 -1.94
C ARG A 108 -25.92 9.59 -2.12
N GLY A 109 -27.01 9.60 -1.35
CA GLY A 109 -28.03 8.53 -1.37
C GLY A 109 -27.54 7.20 -0.80
N LEU A 110 -26.46 7.20 -0.02
CA LEU A 110 -25.91 6.02 0.63
C LEU A 110 -26.39 5.94 2.09
N LEU A 111 -26.56 4.72 2.59
CA LEU A 111 -26.84 4.46 4.01
C LEU A 111 -25.56 4.59 4.83
N ALA A 112 -25.62 5.28 5.97
CA ALA A 112 -24.48 5.52 6.86
C ALA A 112 -23.95 4.22 7.51
#